data_AF-A0A7V2T4T2-F1
#
_entry.id   AF-A0A7V2T4T2-F1
#
_cell.length_a   1.000
_cell.length_b   1.000
_cell.length_c   1.000
_cell.angle_alpha   90.00
_cell.angle_beta   90.00
_cell.angle_gamma   90.00
#
_symmetry.space_group_name_H-M   'P 1'
#
loop_
_entity.id
_entity.type
_entity.pdbx_description
1 polymer ?
#
loop_
_entity_poly.entity_id
_entity_poly.type
_entity_poly.pdbx_seq_one_letter_code
_entity_poly.pdbx_strand_id
1 'polypeptide(L)' 'MLGRKNARIGRALWGILPAVALMSLLPAEARAAVFDGADLSLWWSLPFIGILLSIAVWPLVAPVFWHHHFGKISAAWAL' A
#
# COMPACT_ATOMS: atom_id res chain seq x y z
N MET A 1 27.10 9.78 35.21
CA MET A 1 26.29 10.95 34.78
C MET A 1 25.50 10.69 33.47
N LEU A 2 24.75 9.58 33.32
CA LEU A 2 24.09 9.21 32.04
C LEU A 2 22.56 8.94 32.12
N GLY A 3 21.89 9.16 33.25
CA GLY A 3 20.49 8.75 33.44
C GLY A 3 19.38 9.75 33.04
N ARG A 4 19.70 10.98 32.59
CA ARG A 4 18.70 12.06 32.46
C ARG A 4 18.29 12.39 31.01
N LYS A 5 18.97 11.82 30.01
CA LYS A 5 18.66 12.06 28.58
C LYS A 5 17.43 11.27 28.12
N ASN A 6 17.31 10.01 28.54
CA ASN A 6 16.25 9.08 28.12
C ASN A 6 14.85 9.52 28.61
N ALA A 7 14.76 10.11 29.80
CA ALA A 7 13.50 10.64 30.34
C ALA A 7 12.97 11.87 29.59
N ARG A 8 13.83 12.64 28.89
CA ARG A 8 13.36 13.77 28.05
C ARG A 8 12.80 13.28 26.72
N ILE A 9 13.42 12.25 26.14
CA ILE A 9 12.98 11.63 24.87
C ILE A 9 11.62 10.96 25.07
N GLY A 10 11.43 10.21 26.16
CA GLY A 10 10.14 9.56 26.46
C GLY A 10 8.98 10.54 26.64
N ARG A 11 9.22 11.71 27.26
CA ARG A 11 8.19 12.76 27.42
C ARG A 11 7.86 13.49 26.12
N ALA A 12 8.84 13.67 25.24
CA ALA A 12 8.62 14.24 23.91
C ALA A 12 7.77 13.30 23.03
N LEU A 13 8.08 12.00 23.03
CA LEU A 13 7.30 10.98 22.31
C LEU A 13 5.83 10.94 22.79
N TRP A 14 5.61 11.10 24.10
CA TRP A 14 4.27 11.13 24.69
C TRP A 14 3.43 12.34 24.25
N GLY A 15 4.06 13.47 23.90
CA GLY A 15 3.36 14.64 23.35
C GLY A 15 3.18 14.60 21.83
N ILE A 16 4.10 13.97 21.10
CA ILE A 16 4.08 13.93 19.62
C ILE A 16 3.02 12.95 19.10
N LEU A 17 2.88 11.79 19.72
CA LEU A 17 1.91 10.76 19.29
C LEU A 17 0.45 11.27 19.25
N PRO A 18 -0.10 11.93 20.29
CA PRO A 18 -1.47 12.44 20.24
C PRO A 18 -1.62 13.62 19.26
N ALA A 19 -0.57 14.42 19.05
CA ALA A 19 -0.59 15.51 18.08
C ALA A 19 -0.68 14.99 16.63
N VAL A 20 0.06 13.94 16.29
CA VAL A 20 -0.02 13.28 14.98
C VAL A 20 -1.39 12.63 14.78
N ALA A 21 -1.92 11.96 15.80
CA ALA A 21 -3.26 11.40 15.74
C ALA A 21 -4.32 12.50 15.50
N LEU A 22 -4.25 13.61 16.24
CA LEU A 22 -5.16 14.75 16.07
C LEU A 22 -5.05 15.39 14.68
N MET A 23 -3.84 15.45 14.11
CA MET A 23 -3.62 15.94 12.74
C MET A 23 -4.24 15.02 11.68
N SER A 24 -4.32 13.71 11.91
CA SER A 24 -5.00 12.77 10.98
C SER A 24 -6.53 12.86 11.00
N LEU A 25 -7.12 13.51 12.01
CA LEU A 25 -8.57 13.72 12.12
C LEU A 25 -9.03 15.00 11.39
N LEU A 26 -8.10 15.87 10.95
CA LEU A 26 -8.44 17.04 10.17
C LEU A 26 -8.96 16.60 8.79
N PRO A 27 -10.09 17.13 8.31
CA PRO A 27 -10.58 16.83 6.97
C PRO A 27 -9.53 17.25 5.94
N ALA A 28 -8.93 16.26 5.28
CA ALA A 28 -8.05 16.50 4.15
C ALA A 28 -8.91 16.68 2.90
N GLU A 29 -8.69 17.76 2.17
CA GLU A 29 -9.29 17.99 0.86
C GLU A 29 -8.88 16.83 -0.07
N ALA A 30 -9.80 15.90 -0.32
CA ALA A 30 -9.62 14.84 -1.29
C ALA A 30 -9.67 15.46 -2.69
N ARG A 31 -8.51 15.80 -3.23
CA ARG A 31 -8.38 16.34 -4.59
C ARG A 31 -8.66 15.21 -5.58
N ALA A 32 -9.90 15.11 -6.04
CA ALA A 32 -10.23 14.27 -7.18
C ALA A 32 -9.50 14.83 -8.42
N ALA A 33 -8.47 14.13 -8.88
CA ALA A 33 -7.94 14.40 -10.20
C ALA A 33 -9.04 14.06 -11.21
N VAL A 34 -9.50 15.04 -11.98
CA VAL A 34 -10.37 14.80 -13.13
C VAL A 34 -9.48 14.19 -14.21
N PHE A 35 -9.26 12.89 -14.11
CA PHE A 35 -8.51 12.12 -15.08
C PHE A 35 -9.51 11.51 -16.06
N ASP A 36 -9.42 11.85 -17.34
CA ASP A 36 -10.24 11.19 -18.35
C ASP A 36 -9.71 9.77 -18.56
N GLY A 37 -10.54 8.78 -18.24
CA GLY A 37 -10.20 7.37 -18.44
C GLY A 37 -9.96 7.02 -19.91
N ALA A 38 -10.48 7.81 -20.85
CA ALA A 38 -10.22 7.65 -22.27
C ALA A 38 -8.79 8.05 -22.68
N ASP A 39 -8.16 8.97 -21.95
CA ASP A 39 -6.77 9.38 -22.15
C ASP A 39 -5.78 8.47 -21.41
N LEU A 40 -6.26 7.63 -20.48
CA LEU A 40 -5.43 6.67 -19.76
C LEU A 40 -5.07 5.51 -20.70
N SER A 41 -3.81 5.46 -21.11
CA SER A 41 -3.30 4.39 -21.96
C SER A 41 -3.58 3.00 -21.37
N LEU A 42 -3.93 2.04 -22.22
CA LEU A 42 -4.17 0.63 -21.84
C LEU A 42 -2.99 0.00 -21.08
N TRP A 43 -1.78 0.54 -21.25
CA TRP A 43 -0.61 0.12 -20.48
C TRP A 43 -0.80 0.23 -18.96
N TRP A 44 -1.60 1.19 -18.47
CA TRP A 44 -1.93 1.31 -17.05
C TRP A 44 -2.90 0.24 -16.55
N SER A 45 -3.68 -0.38 -17.43
CA SER A 45 -4.57 -1.49 -17.09
C SER A 45 -3.84 -2.84 -17.05
N LEU A 46 -2.62 -2.90 -17.59
CA LEU A 46 -1.79 -4.11 -17.65
C LEU A 46 -1.62 -4.82 -16.29
N PRO A 47 -1.28 -4.13 -15.18
CA PRO A 47 -1.18 -4.79 -13.87
C PRO A 47 -2.49 -5.42 -13.39
N PHE A 48 -3.62 -4.75 -13.62
CA PHE A 48 -4.94 -5.25 -13.25
C PHE A 48 -5.35 -6.46 -14.07
N ILE A 49 -5.23 -6.38 -15.40
CA ILE A 49 -5.54 -7.49 -16.29
C ILE A 49 -4.59 -8.67 -16.00
N GLY A 50 -3.31 -8.39 -15.76
CA GLY A 50 -2.29 -9.38 -15.48
C GLY A 50 -2.59 -10.21 -14.22
N ILE A 51 -2.95 -9.56 -13.10
CA ILE A 51 -3.30 -10.29 -11.88
C ILE A 51 -4.62 -11.05 -12.03
N LEU A 52 -5.64 -10.46 -12.68
CA LEU A 52 -6.92 -11.12 -12.94
C LEU A 52 -6.75 -12.37 -13.80
N LEU A 53 -5.95 -12.28 -14.86
CA LEU A 53 -5.63 -13.42 -15.71
C LEU A 53 -4.85 -14.47 -14.92
N SER A 54 -3.92 -14.04 -14.07
CA SER A 54 -3.11 -14.94 -13.24
C SER A 54 -3.98 -15.77 -12.28
N ILE A 55 -4.91 -15.14 -11.56
CA ILE A 55 -5.82 -15.85 -10.63
C ILE A 55 -6.84 -16.73 -11.38
N ALA A 56 -7.15 -16.44 -12.65
CA ALA A 56 -8.07 -17.24 -13.43
C ALA A 56 -7.38 -18.48 -14.04
N VAL A 57 -6.17 -18.31 -14.57
CA VAL A 57 -5.47 -19.34 -15.36
C VAL A 57 -4.63 -20.26 -14.48
N TRP A 58 -3.80 -19.71 -13.58
CA TRP A 58 -2.84 -20.52 -12.82
C TRP A 58 -3.45 -21.55 -11.87
N PRO A 59 -4.56 -21.27 -11.15
CA PRO A 59 -5.19 -22.28 -10.31
C PRO A 59 -5.71 -23.49 -11.11
N LEU A 60 -6.08 -23.27 -12.37
CA LEU A 60 -6.57 -24.32 -13.26
C LEU A 60 -5.44 -25.12 -13.91
N VAL A 61 -4.36 -24.44 -14.33
CA VAL A 61 -3.24 -25.08 -15.05
C VAL A 61 -2.23 -25.73 -14.10
N ALA A 62 -1.90 -25.07 -12.99
CA ALA A 62 -0.85 -25.51 -12.07
C ALA A 62 -1.15 -25.12 -10.61
N PRO A 63 -2.11 -25.81 -9.95
CA PRO A 63 -2.58 -25.43 -8.62
C PRO A 63 -1.49 -25.45 -7.55
N VAL A 64 -0.55 -26.40 -7.57
CA VAL A 64 0.54 -26.47 -6.58
C VAL A 64 1.53 -25.31 -6.73
N PHE A 65 1.92 -24.99 -7.97
CA PHE A 65 2.77 -23.84 -8.29
C PHE A 65 2.11 -22.53 -7.85
N TRP A 66 0.81 -22.38 -8.16
CA TRP A 66 0.04 -21.22 -7.75
C TRP A 66 0.05 -21.02 -6.23
N HIS A 67 -0.26 -22.06 -5.45
CA HIS A 67 -0.26 -21.94 -3.98
C HIS A 67 1.10 -21.53 -3.40
N HIS A 68 2.20 -21.92 -4.04
CA HIS A 68 3.56 -21.56 -3.59
C HIS A 68 3.99 -20.16 -4.05
N HIS A 69 3.41 -19.63 -5.13
CA HIS A 69 3.93 -18.43 -5.81
C HIS A 69 2.91 -17.33 -6.06
N PHE A 70 1.66 -17.47 -5.62
CA PHE A 70 0.64 -16.44 -5.80
C PHE A 70 1.11 -15.08 -5.26
N GLY A 71 1.74 -15.05 -4.09
CA GLY A 71 2.23 -13.80 -3.49
C GLY A 71 3.33 -13.12 -4.32
N LYS A 72 4.20 -13.90 -4.96
CA LYS A 72 5.25 -13.37 -5.85
C LYS A 72 4.65 -12.83 -7.15
N ILE A 73 3.64 -13.50 -7.68
CA ILE A 73 2.93 -13.07 -8.89
C ILE A 73 2.15 -11.79 -8.60
N SER A 74 1.43 -11.72 -7.48
CA SER A 74 0.74 -10.51 -7.04
C SER A 74 1.69 -9.35 -6.81
N ALA A 75 2.86 -9.59 -6.21
CA ALA A 75 3.87 -8.56 -6.01
C ALA A 75 4.45 -8.05 -7.33
N ALA A 76 4.67 -8.92 -8.32
CA ALA A 76 5.14 -8.53 -9.64
C ALA A 76 4.15 -7.63 -10.38
N TRP A 77 2.84 -7.82 -10.17
CA TRP A 77 1.79 -6.97 -10.74
C TRP A 77 1.43 -5.75 -9.90
N ALA A 78 1.90 -5.65 -8.65
CA ALA A 78 1.64 -4.51 -7.76
C ALA A 78 2.72 -3.42 -7.83
N LEU A 79 3.75 -3.64 -8.65
CA LEU A 79 4.90 -2.74 -8.87
C LEU A 79 4.63 -1.66 -9.91
#